data_AF-A0A5C8QAA7-F1
#
_entry.id   AF-A0A5C8QAA7-F1
#
_cell.length_a   1.000
_cell.length_b   1.000
_cell.length_c   1.000
_cell.angle_alpha   90.00
_cell.angle_beta   90.00
_cell.angle_gamma   90.00
#
_symmetry.space_group_name_H-M   'P 1'
#
loop_
_entity.id
_entity.type
_entity.pdbx_description
1 polymer ?
#
loop_
_entity_poly.entity_id
_entity_poly.type
_entity_poly.pdbx_seq_one_letter_code
_entity_poly.pdbx_strand_id
1 'polypeptide(L)'
;MPLQPVEATLIAASVGAVASTSAVIVTHLLTRGRDRAHRIWDRRADAYVEVVRSARTMASGRREVLRTREMPTGSLDPGSDQRTLLLTEAQLDLFGSPEVKRLHQARLECFKNYVKALWAWRDIKSLPPEEGHNLEDDWKIVEWAVREWERADDALVEAVREEARFRKSGRRWPRRRELS
;
A
#
# COMPACT_ATOMS: atom_id res chain seq x y z
N MET A 1 17.19 -67.80 -4.06
CA MET A 1 16.15 -67.78 -3.00
C MET A 1 15.15 -66.68 -3.35
N PRO A 2 13.91 -67.01 -3.74
CA PRO A 2 12.89 -66.01 -4.03
C PRO A 2 12.38 -65.41 -2.71
N LEU A 3 12.25 -64.09 -2.64
CA LEU A 3 11.72 -63.35 -1.49
C LEU A 3 10.32 -63.88 -1.15
N GLN A 4 10.08 -64.19 0.12
CA GLN A 4 8.77 -64.67 0.57
C GLN A 4 7.72 -63.56 0.36
N PRO A 5 6.52 -63.87 -0.17
CA PRO A 5 5.51 -62.87 -0.51
C PRO A 5 5.16 -61.93 0.65
N VAL A 6 5.30 -62.41 1.88
CA VAL A 6 5.06 -61.67 3.13
C VAL A 6 6.07 -60.53 3.33
N GLU A 7 7.35 -60.75 3.02
CA GLU A 7 8.41 -59.74 3.15
C GLU A 7 8.25 -58.61 2.13
N ALA A 8 7.83 -58.95 0.91
CA ALA A 8 7.54 -57.98 -0.15
C ALA A 8 6.35 -57.06 0.21
N THR A 9 5.28 -57.61 0.80
CA THR A 9 4.13 -56.82 1.27
C THR A 9 4.46 -55.91 2.46
N LEU A 10 5.32 -56.36 3.38
CA LEU A 10 5.75 -55.55 4.53
C LEU A 10 6.61 -54.35 4.10
N ILE A 11 7.52 -54.57 3.15
CA ILE A 11 8.35 -53.50 2.58
C ILE A 11 7.48 -52.54 1.74
N ALA A 12 6.57 -53.05 0.91
CA ALA A 12 5.66 -52.20 0.13
C ALA A 12 4.72 -51.37 1.01
N ALA A 13 4.16 -51.95 2.08
CA ALA A 13 3.28 -51.25 3.02
C ALA A 13 4.02 -50.19 3.85
N SER A 14 5.24 -50.48 4.30
CA SER A 14 6.06 -49.52 5.06
C SER A 14 6.56 -48.36 4.20
N VAL A 15 7.00 -48.61 2.96
CA VAL A 15 7.37 -47.55 2.00
C VAL A 15 6.15 -46.69 1.63
N GLY A 16 4.98 -47.32 1.41
CA GLY A 16 3.73 -46.61 1.15
C GLY A 16 3.28 -45.72 2.32
N ALA A 17 3.40 -46.21 3.56
CA ALA A 17 3.06 -45.45 4.76
C ALA A 17 3.99 -44.24 4.97
N VAL A 18 5.30 -44.39 4.74
CA VAL A 18 6.28 -43.30 4.83
C VAL A 18 6.06 -42.26 3.75
N ALA A 19 5.79 -42.68 2.51
CA ALA A 19 5.46 -41.79 1.39
C ALA A 19 4.18 -40.99 1.64
N SER A 20 3.15 -41.62 2.20
CA SER A 20 1.88 -40.96 2.53
C SER A 20 2.04 -39.95 3.68
N THR A 21 2.80 -40.31 4.72
CA THR A 21 3.06 -39.43 5.87
C THR A 21 3.88 -38.19 5.47
N SER A 22 4.90 -38.38 4.62
CA SER A 22 5.71 -37.27 4.10
C SER A 22 4.91 -36.36 3.15
N ALA A 23 4.03 -36.91 2.32
CA ALA A 23 3.11 -36.12 1.51
C ALA A 23 2.13 -35.29 2.36
N VAL A 24 1.61 -35.84 3.46
CA VAL A 24 0.73 -35.10 4.41
C VAL A 24 1.50 -33.98 5.11
N ILE A 25 2.73 -34.23 5.57
CA ILE A 25 3.58 -33.20 6.21
C ILE A 25 3.88 -32.08 5.22
N VAL A 26 4.31 -32.41 4.00
CA VAL A 26 4.57 -31.42 2.94
C VAL A 26 3.31 -30.63 2.62
N THR A 27 2.17 -31.29 2.43
CA THR A 27 0.89 -30.62 2.18
C THR A 27 0.49 -29.72 3.34
N HIS A 28 0.68 -30.16 4.59
CA HIS A 28 0.34 -29.37 5.77
C HIS A 28 1.25 -28.15 5.93
N LEU A 29 2.56 -28.29 5.66
CA LEU A 29 3.51 -27.18 5.65
C LEU A 29 3.22 -26.18 4.52
N LEU A 30 2.90 -26.68 3.32
CA LEU A 30 2.49 -25.84 2.18
C LEU A 30 1.19 -25.10 2.48
N THR A 31 0.21 -25.76 3.11
CA THR A 31 -1.07 -25.14 3.49
C THR A 31 -0.86 -24.07 4.56
N ARG A 32 -0.06 -24.35 5.59
CA ARG A 32 0.31 -23.36 6.63
C ARG A 32 1.07 -22.17 6.05
N GLY A 33 1.98 -22.42 5.10
CA GLY A 33 2.69 -21.36 4.39
C GLY A 33 1.74 -20.48 3.57
N ARG A 34 0.79 -21.10 2.85
CA ARG A 34 -0.23 -20.42 2.06
C ARG A 34 -1.15 -19.57 2.94
N ASP A 35 -1.61 -20.11 4.07
CA ASP A 35 -2.49 -19.39 4.99
C ASP A 35 -1.80 -18.18 5.64
N ARG A 36 -0.52 -18.32 6.01
CA ARG A 36 0.29 -17.20 6.51
C ARG A 36 0.46 -16.11 5.44
N ALA A 37 0.79 -16.51 4.21
CA ALA A 37 0.94 -15.57 3.08
C ALA A 37 -0.39 -14.91 2.69
N HIS A 38 -1.52 -15.60 2.86
CA HIS A 38 -2.85 -15.01 2.70
C HIS A 38 -3.13 -13.95 3.77
N ARG A 39 -2.93 -14.27 5.05
CA ARG A 39 -3.16 -13.31 6.15
C ARG A 39 -2.30 -12.05 6.05
N ILE A 40 -1.01 -12.19 5.73
CA ILE A 40 -0.10 -11.04 5.55
C ILE A 40 -0.60 -10.15 4.41
N TRP A 41 -1.08 -10.75 3.33
CA TRP A 41 -1.61 -10.00 2.22
C TRP A 41 -2.92 -9.29 2.53
N ASP A 42 -3.82 -9.93 3.27
CA ASP A 42 -5.08 -9.29 3.67
C ASP A 42 -4.78 -8.04 4.52
N ARG A 43 -3.83 -8.14 5.47
CA ARG A 43 -3.35 -6.98 6.24
C ARG A 43 -2.70 -5.90 5.37
N ARG A 44 -1.92 -6.29 4.36
CA ARG A 44 -1.34 -5.35 3.39
C ARG A 44 -2.43 -4.65 2.57
N ALA A 45 -3.44 -5.39 2.12
CA ALA A 45 -4.54 -4.86 1.32
C ALA A 45 -5.36 -3.84 2.12
N ASP A 46 -5.62 -4.11 3.40
CA ASP A 46 -6.28 -3.15 4.30
C ASP A 46 -5.49 -1.83 4.38
N ALA A 47 -4.17 -1.91 4.59
CA ALA A 47 -3.30 -0.73 4.62
C ALA A 47 -3.34 0.04 3.29
N TYR A 48 -3.29 -0.67 2.16
CA TYR A 48 -3.32 -0.06 0.83
C TYR A 48 -4.66 0.61 0.52
N VAL A 49 -5.78 0.02 0.95
CA VAL A 49 -7.10 0.65 0.82
C VAL A 49 -7.14 1.97 1.58
N GLU A 50 -6.61 2.00 2.80
CA GLU A 50 -6.60 3.21 3.62
C GLU A 50 -5.71 4.31 3.02
N VAL A 51 -4.54 3.95 2.49
CA VAL A 51 -3.66 4.88 1.75
C VAL A 51 -4.39 5.52 0.55
N VAL A 52 -5.06 4.70 -0.26
CA VAL A 52 -5.79 5.20 -1.44
C VAL A 52 -7.00 6.05 -1.03
N ARG A 53 -7.70 5.66 0.03
CA ARG A 53 -8.80 6.45 0.60
C ARG A 53 -8.28 7.82 1.07
N SER A 54 -7.20 7.85 1.83
CA SER A 54 -6.54 9.08 2.29
C SER A 54 -6.15 9.99 1.11
N ALA A 55 -5.54 9.44 0.06
CA ALA A 55 -5.17 10.21 -1.13
C ALA A 55 -6.39 10.88 -1.79
N ARG A 56 -7.50 10.15 -1.94
CA ARG A 56 -8.75 10.70 -2.52
C ARG A 56 -9.39 11.77 -1.64
N THR A 57 -9.45 11.55 -0.33
CA THR A 57 -10.00 12.54 0.62
C THR A 57 -9.19 13.82 0.55
N MET A 58 -7.86 13.72 0.60
CA MET A 58 -6.99 14.90 0.52
C MET A 58 -7.04 15.60 -0.84
N ALA A 59 -7.20 14.86 -1.94
CA ALA A 59 -7.41 15.44 -3.28
C ALA A 59 -8.69 16.29 -3.38
N SER A 60 -9.75 15.93 -2.65
CA SER A 60 -10.95 16.77 -2.58
C SER A 60 -10.68 18.10 -1.86
N GLY A 61 -9.98 18.06 -0.73
CA GLY A 61 -9.62 19.25 0.04
C GLY A 61 -8.72 20.21 -0.75
N ARG A 62 -7.70 19.69 -1.44
CA ARG A 62 -6.81 20.51 -2.27
C ARG A 62 -7.54 21.21 -3.41
N ARG A 63 -8.42 20.49 -4.12
CA ARG A 63 -9.21 21.06 -5.22
C ARG A 63 -10.10 22.20 -4.72
N GLU A 64 -10.66 22.03 -3.54
CA GLU A 64 -11.46 23.09 -2.92
C GLU A 64 -10.61 24.31 -2.59
N VAL A 65 -9.43 24.13 -1.97
CA VAL A 65 -8.49 25.23 -1.71
C VAL A 65 -8.07 25.94 -3.00
N LEU A 66 -7.79 25.20 -4.06
CA LEU A 66 -7.44 25.79 -5.36
C LEU A 66 -8.59 26.60 -5.96
N ARG A 67 -9.83 26.13 -5.77
CA ARG A 67 -11.06 26.77 -6.28
C ARG A 67 -11.39 28.04 -5.52
N THR A 68 -11.31 28.02 -4.20
CA THR A 68 -11.75 29.14 -3.34
C THR A 68 -10.64 30.11 -3.02
N ARG A 69 -9.37 29.69 -3.10
CA ARG A 69 -8.23 30.41 -2.50
C ARG A 69 -8.53 30.75 -1.04
N GLU A 70 -9.05 29.77 -0.30
CA GLU A 70 -9.35 29.88 1.13
C GLU A 70 -8.74 28.70 1.89
N MET A 71 -8.52 28.91 3.19
CA MET A 71 -8.10 27.82 4.07
C MET A 71 -9.24 26.79 4.17
N PRO A 72 -8.93 25.49 4.29
CA PRO A 72 -9.96 24.47 4.52
C PRO A 72 -10.80 24.82 5.76
N THR A 73 -12.12 24.93 5.59
CA THR A 73 -13.07 25.30 6.67
C THR A 73 -13.62 24.10 7.44
N GLY A 74 -13.16 22.88 7.12
CA GLY A 74 -13.46 21.69 7.90
C GLY A 74 -12.50 21.56 9.07
N SER A 75 -13.04 21.29 10.26
CA SER A 75 -12.25 20.72 11.36
C SER A 75 -11.69 19.38 10.85
N LEU A 76 -10.44 19.38 10.39
CA LEU A 76 -9.59 18.24 10.68
C LEU A 76 -9.62 18.17 12.20
N ASP A 77 -10.36 17.24 12.80
CA ASP A 77 -10.11 16.95 14.21
C ASP A 77 -8.63 16.53 14.24
N PRO A 78 -7.73 17.40 14.75
CA PRO A 78 -6.30 17.18 14.56
C PRO A 78 -5.89 15.85 15.20
N GLY A 79 -6.63 15.41 16.22
CA GLY A 79 -6.41 14.12 16.88
C GLY A 79 -6.88 12.92 16.06
N SER A 80 -8.05 12.99 15.42
CA SER A 80 -8.60 11.91 14.57
C SER A 80 -7.73 11.63 13.35
N ASP A 81 -7.39 12.68 12.61
CA ASP A 81 -6.74 12.53 11.31
C ASP A 81 -5.25 12.19 11.48
N GLN A 82 -4.62 12.75 12.51
CA GLN A 82 -3.25 12.38 12.89
C GLN A 82 -3.17 10.93 13.36
N ARG A 83 -4.12 10.44 14.17
CA ARG A 83 -4.13 9.03 14.59
C ARG A 83 -4.31 8.08 13.40
N THR A 84 -5.19 8.43 12.46
CA THR A 84 -5.42 7.62 11.25
C THR A 84 -4.17 7.58 10.37
N LEU A 85 -3.47 8.71 10.22
CA LEU A 85 -2.22 8.79 9.48
C LEU A 85 -1.11 7.95 10.13
N LEU A 86 -0.91 8.09 11.45
CA LEU A 86 0.08 7.29 12.20
C LEU A 86 -0.22 5.80 12.16
N LEU A 87 -1.49 5.41 12.23
CA LEU A 87 -1.89 4.01 12.09
C LEU A 87 -1.58 3.49 10.69
N THR A 88 -1.85 4.28 9.66
CA THR A 88 -1.56 3.92 8.26
C THR A 88 -0.06 3.76 8.04
N GLU A 89 0.76 4.68 8.56
CA GLU A 89 2.22 4.58 8.54
C GLU A 89 2.71 3.30 9.23
N ALA A 90 2.24 3.02 10.44
CA ALA A 90 2.62 1.82 11.17
C ALA A 90 2.22 0.52 10.42
N GLN A 91 1.05 0.51 9.79
CA GLN A 91 0.60 -0.63 8.98
C GLN A 91 1.46 -0.80 7.72
N LEU A 92 1.83 0.30 7.06
CA LEU A 92 2.77 0.26 5.94
C LEU A 92 4.14 -0.23 6.40
N ASP A 93 4.63 0.21 7.56
CA ASP A 93 5.90 -0.26 8.12
C ASP A 93 5.92 -1.77 8.40
N LEU A 94 4.81 -2.32 8.90
CA LEU A 94 4.70 -3.75 9.17
C LEU A 94 4.49 -4.59 7.90
N PHE A 95 3.67 -4.11 6.97
CA PHE A 95 3.14 -4.95 5.89
C PHE A 95 3.40 -4.44 4.48
N GLY A 96 3.62 -3.14 4.29
CA GLY A 96 3.87 -2.51 3.00
C GLY A 96 5.18 -2.97 2.35
N SER A 97 5.23 -2.95 1.03
CA SER A 97 6.48 -3.16 0.31
C SER A 97 7.44 -1.98 0.49
N PRO A 98 8.75 -2.19 0.23
CA PRO A 98 9.72 -1.09 0.24
C PRO A 98 9.32 0.06 -0.70
N GLU A 99 8.77 -0.24 -1.87
CA GLU A 99 8.42 0.78 -2.87
C GLU A 99 7.20 1.61 -2.44
N VAL A 100 6.14 0.94 -1.96
CA VAL A 100 4.95 1.65 -1.45
C VAL A 100 5.29 2.49 -0.23
N LYS A 101 6.16 2.00 0.67
CA LYS A 101 6.68 2.80 1.80
C LYS A 101 7.41 4.06 1.33
N ARG A 102 8.34 3.91 0.38
CA ARG A 102 9.13 5.01 -0.18
C ARG A 102 8.23 6.08 -0.81
N LEU A 103 7.27 5.66 -1.63
CA LEU A 103 6.31 6.56 -2.27
C LEU A 103 5.37 7.22 -1.26
N HIS A 104 4.96 6.50 -0.21
CA HIS A 104 4.17 7.08 0.88
C HIS A 104 4.94 8.17 1.61
N GLN A 105 6.22 7.97 1.90
CA GLN A 105 7.07 9.00 2.51
C GLN A 105 7.23 10.23 1.59
N ALA A 106 7.50 10.03 0.31
CA ALA A 106 7.56 11.13 -0.67
C ALA A 106 6.24 11.92 -0.72
N ARG A 107 5.09 11.23 -0.69
CA ARG A 107 3.77 11.86 -0.59
C ARG A 107 3.63 12.72 0.67
N LEU A 108 4.08 12.24 1.82
CA LEU A 108 4.02 13.00 3.07
C LEU A 108 4.92 14.24 3.04
N GLU A 109 6.07 14.18 2.37
CA GLU A 109 6.93 15.34 2.14
C GLU A 109 6.24 16.39 1.26
N CYS A 110 5.59 15.96 0.16
CA CYS A 110 4.80 16.86 -0.67
C CYS A 110 3.64 17.49 0.10
N PHE A 111 2.94 16.72 0.95
CA PHE A 111 1.91 17.24 1.84
C PHE A 111 2.46 18.32 2.78
N LYS A 112 3.60 18.06 3.44
CA LYS A 112 4.26 19.05 4.32
C LYS A 112 4.62 20.33 3.56
N ASN A 113 5.14 20.20 2.35
CA ASN A 113 5.49 21.36 1.51
C ASN A 113 4.26 22.16 1.08
N TYR A 114 3.17 21.48 0.71
CA TYR A 114 1.89 22.12 0.44
C TYR A 114 1.36 22.89 1.65
N VAL A 115 1.36 22.28 2.84
CA VAL A 115 0.93 22.95 4.07
C VAL A 115 1.80 24.20 4.29
N LYS A 116 3.14 24.08 4.26
CA LYS A 116 4.03 25.24 4.42
C LYS A 116 3.73 26.36 3.43
N ALA A 117 3.56 26.05 2.15
CA ALA A 117 3.24 27.03 1.11
C ALA A 117 1.88 27.70 1.37
N LEU A 118 0.86 26.93 1.73
CA LEU A 118 -0.47 27.46 2.01
C LEU A 118 -0.48 28.38 3.22
N TRP A 119 0.24 28.03 4.30
CA TRP A 119 0.37 28.87 5.49
C TRP A 119 1.15 30.15 5.18
N ALA A 120 2.27 30.07 4.45
CA ALA A 120 3.02 31.25 4.04
C ALA A 120 2.18 32.22 3.20
N TRP A 121 1.45 31.70 2.21
CA TRP A 121 0.54 32.49 1.38
C TRP A 121 -0.57 33.15 2.21
N ARG A 122 -1.17 32.42 3.17
CA ARG A 122 -2.19 32.95 4.07
C ARG A 122 -1.64 34.10 4.92
N ASP A 123 -0.43 33.93 5.46
CA ASP A 123 0.21 34.94 6.30
C ASP A 123 0.43 36.23 5.49
N ILE A 124 0.95 36.12 4.26
CA ILE A 124 1.13 37.26 3.36
C ILE A 124 -0.20 37.92 2.99
N LYS A 125 -1.23 37.12 2.66
CA LYS A 125 -2.60 37.62 2.37
C LYS A 125 -3.20 38.42 3.54
N SER A 126 -2.79 38.14 4.78
CA SER A 126 -3.30 38.81 5.98
C SER A 126 -2.60 40.13 6.31
N LEU A 127 -1.44 40.41 5.69
CA LEU A 127 -0.71 41.66 5.87
C LEU A 127 -1.36 42.81 5.09
N PRO A 128 -1.15 44.07 5.52
CA PRO A 128 -1.51 45.24 4.71
C PRO A 128 -0.84 45.15 3.32
N PRO A 129 -1.46 45.69 2.26
CA PRO A 129 -0.83 45.73 0.95
C PRO A 129 0.41 46.65 1.01
N GLU A 130 1.59 46.05 1.19
CA GLU A 130 2.87 46.73 1.05
C GLU A 130 3.30 46.72 -0.43
N GLU A 131 3.94 47.82 -0.87
CA GLU A 131 4.52 47.92 -2.21
C GLU A 131 5.63 46.87 -2.38
N GLY A 132 5.37 45.85 -3.20
CA GLY A 132 6.40 44.87 -3.62
C GLY A 132 6.03 43.39 -3.43
N HIS A 133 4.98 43.07 -2.66
CA HIS A 133 4.52 41.68 -2.52
C HIS A 133 3.50 41.31 -3.61
N ASN A 134 3.85 40.31 -4.44
CA ASN A 134 2.95 39.80 -5.47
C ASN A 134 2.24 38.52 -4.98
N LEU A 135 1.03 38.69 -4.45
CA LEU A 135 0.17 37.59 -3.99
C LEU A 135 -0.05 36.50 -5.05
N GLU A 136 0.01 36.85 -6.34
CA GLU A 136 -0.15 35.88 -7.42
C GLU A 136 1.10 35.01 -7.58
N ASP A 137 2.30 35.55 -7.33
CA ASP A 137 3.54 34.76 -7.37
C ASP A 137 3.62 33.80 -6.17
N ASP A 138 3.19 34.22 -4.99
CA ASP A 138 3.08 33.35 -3.82
C ASP A 138 2.05 32.24 -4.03
N TRP A 139 0.92 32.57 -4.68
CA TRP A 139 -0.10 31.59 -5.03
C TRP A 139 0.42 30.51 -6.00
N LYS A 140 1.27 30.87 -6.97
CA LYS A 140 1.92 29.90 -7.86
C LYS A 140 2.75 28.86 -7.09
N ILE A 141 3.31 29.21 -5.93
CA ILE A 141 4.03 28.25 -5.07
C ILE A 141 3.05 27.22 -4.50
N VAL A 142 1.86 27.65 -4.08
CA VAL A 142 0.79 26.75 -3.61
C VAL A 142 0.35 25.82 -4.74
N GLU A 143 0.12 26.36 -5.94
CA GLU A 143 -0.25 25.56 -7.13
C GLU A 143 0.82 24.53 -7.48
N TRP A 144 2.09 24.93 -7.46
CA TRP A 144 3.21 24.02 -7.70
C TRP A 144 3.24 22.90 -6.66
N ALA A 145 3.11 23.23 -5.37
CA ALA A 145 3.09 22.24 -4.31
C ALA A 145 1.91 21.26 -4.42
N VAL A 146 0.73 21.72 -4.86
CA VAL A 146 -0.41 20.84 -5.17
C VAL A 146 -0.06 19.89 -6.31
N ARG A 147 0.54 20.36 -7.40
CA ARG A 147 0.92 19.51 -8.53
C ARG A 147 1.95 18.45 -8.15
N GLU A 148 2.96 18.80 -7.36
CA GLU A 148 3.93 17.80 -6.85
C GLU A 148 3.24 16.75 -5.99
N TRP A 149 2.32 17.18 -5.12
CA TRP A 149 1.59 16.26 -4.27
C TRP A 149 0.64 15.35 -5.07
N GLU A 150 -0.01 15.85 -6.13
CA GLU A 150 -0.81 15.03 -7.04
C GLU A 150 0.03 13.95 -7.75
N ARG A 151 1.22 14.31 -8.25
CA ARG A 151 2.13 13.32 -8.85
C ARG A 151 2.56 12.25 -7.85
N ALA A 152 2.81 12.62 -6.61
CA ALA A 152 3.16 11.66 -5.55
C ALA A 152 1.99 10.73 -5.21
N ASP A 153 0.76 11.27 -5.15
CA ASP A 153 -0.46 10.48 -4.97
C ASP A 153 -0.66 9.48 -6.12
N ASP A 154 -0.50 9.92 -7.37
CA ASP A 154 -0.64 9.06 -8.56
C ASP A 154 0.41 7.95 -8.58
N ALA A 155 1.68 8.28 -8.32
CA ALA A 155 2.75 7.29 -8.25
C ALA A 155 2.49 6.24 -7.16
N LEU A 156 2.03 6.66 -5.98
CA LEU A 156 1.68 5.76 -4.88
C LEU A 156 0.51 4.85 -5.24
N VAL A 157 -0.54 5.39 -5.87
CA VAL A 157 -1.71 4.62 -6.30
C VAL A 157 -1.33 3.61 -7.38
N GLU A 158 -0.47 3.97 -8.33
CA GLU A 158 0.01 3.04 -9.35
C GLU A 158 0.86 1.92 -8.75
N ALA A 159 1.79 2.22 -7.84
CA ALA A 159 2.58 1.17 -7.16
C ALA A 159 1.69 0.17 -6.39
N VAL A 160 0.66 0.67 -5.69
CA VAL A 160 -0.35 -0.19 -5.03
C VAL A 160 -1.11 -1.05 -6.05
N ARG A 161 -1.47 -0.49 -7.20
CA ARG A 161 -2.16 -1.24 -8.29
C ARG A 161 -1.26 -2.31 -8.89
N GLU A 162 0.01 -2.02 -9.12
CA GLU A 162 0.97 -2.97 -9.67
C GLU A 162 1.14 -4.19 -8.75
N GLU A 163 1.32 -3.97 -7.45
CA GLU A 163 1.38 -5.06 -6.48
C GLU A 163 0.10 -5.91 -6.45
N ALA A 164 -1.06 -5.27 -6.52
CA ALA A 164 -2.32 -5.97 -6.59
C ALA A 164 -2.47 -6.81 -7.87
N ARG A 165 -1.89 -6.36 -9.00
CA ARG A 165 -1.88 -7.08 -10.29
C ARG A 165 -0.94 -8.28 -10.28
N PHE A 166 0.28 -8.16 -9.73
CA PHE A 166 1.24 -9.27 -9.63
C PHE A 166 0.68 -10.48 -8.88
N ARG A 167 -0.21 -10.26 -7.90
CA ARG A 167 -0.88 -11.38 -7.21
C ARG A 167 -1.98 -12.04 -8.04
N LYS A 168 -2.64 -11.32 -8.95
CA LYS A 168 -3.65 -11.92 -9.84
C LYS A 168 -3.03 -12.86 -10.88
N SER A 169 -1.80 -12.59 -11.34
CA SER A 169 -1.11 -13.41 -12.35
C SER A 169 -0.50 -14.71 -11.81
N GLY A 170 -0.32 -14.85 -10.49
CA GLY A 170 0.20 -16.07 -9.83
C GLY A 170 -0.73 -17.30 -9.84
N ARG A 171 -1.80 -17.31 -10.66
CA ARG A 171 -2.85 -18.35 -10.69
C ARG A 171 -2.91 -19.17 -11.99
N ARG A 172 -1.84 -19.24 -12.77
CA ARG A 172 -1.70 -20.23 -13.84
C ARG A 172 -0.55 -21.18 -13.56
N TRP A 173 -0.84 -22.21 -12.75
CA TRP A 173 -0.10 -23.45 -12.90
C TRP A 173 -0.38 -23.99 -14.30
N PRO A 174 0.63 -24.25 -15.15
CA PRO A 174 0.38 -25.02 -16.36
C PRO A 174 -0.14 -26.38 -15.90
N ARG A 175 -1.38 -26.72 -16.26
CA ARG A 175 -1.84 -28.11 -16.18
C ARG A 175 -0.83 -28.92 -16.99
N ARG A 176 -0.07 -29.74 -16.27
CA ARG A 176 0.81 -30.76 -16.82
C ARG A 176 -0.04 -31.53 -17.83
N ARG A 177 0.24 -31.36 -19.13
CA ARG A 177 -0.33 -32.23 -20.16
C ARG A 177 0.18 -33.62 -19.83
N GLU A 178 -0.72 -34.52 -19.51
CA GLU A 178 -0.43 -35.94 -19.48
C GLU A 178 0.07 -36.33 -20.86
N LEU A 179 1.27 -36.90 -20.89
CA LEU A 179 1.86 -37.52 -22.06
C LEU A 179 1.08 -38.82 -22.28
N SER A 180 0.27 -38.83 -23.33
CA SER A 180 -0.25 -40.03 -23.99
C SER A 180 0.65 -40.36 -25.17
#